data_AF-A0A529N6C8-F1
#
_entry.id   AF-A0A529N6C8-F1
#
_cell.length_a   1.000
_cell.length_b   1.000
_cell.length_c   1.000
_cell.angle_alpha   90.00
_cell.angle_beta   90.00
_cell.angle_gamma   90.00
#
_symmetry.space_group_name_H-M   'P 1'
#
loop_
_entity.id
_entity.type
_entity.pdbx_description
1 polymer ?
#
loop_
_entity_poly.entity_id
_entity_poly.type
_entity_poly.pdbx_seq_one_letter_code
_entity_poly.pdbx_strand_id
1 'polypeptide(L)' 'YMIENAMVSGLCAAGMDVFLLGPIPTPAVAMLVRSLRADIGVMISASHNPYYDNGIKLFGPDGYKLSDEI' A
#
# COMPACT_ATOMS: atom_id res chain seq x y z
N TYR A 1 3.71 13.74 0.38
CA TYR A 1 2.55 13.26 -0.40
C TYR A 1 2.80 13.04 -1.90
N MET A 2 3.98 13.36 -2.46
CA MET A 2 4.24 13.12 -3.89
C MET A 2 4.07 11.65 -4.30
N ILE A 3 4.64 10.70 -3.54
CA ILE A 3 4.56 9.26 -3.84
C ILE A 3 3.12 8.74 -3.75
N GLU A 4 2.36 9.13 -2.72
CA GLU A 4 0.95 8.75 -2.56
C GLU A 4 0.11 9.19 -3.75
N ASN A 5 0.22 10.47 -4.13
CA ASN A 5 -0.51 11.01 -5.29
C ASN A 5 -0.10 10.33 -6.60
N ALA A 6 1.19 10.06 -6.80
CA ALA A 6 1.67 9.35 -7.98
C ALA A 6 1.09 7.94 -8.06
N MET A 7 1.10 7.19 -6.96
CA MET A 7 0.51 5.84 -6.88
C MET A 7 -0.99 5.87 -7.16
N VAL A 8 -1.74 6.78 -6.52
CA VAL A 8 -3.19 6.95 -6.75
C VAL A 8 -3.45 7.22 -8.23
N SER A 9 -2.71 8.16 -8.84
CA SER A 9 -2.90 8.51 -10.24
C SER A 9 -2.67 7.34 -11.20
N GLY A 10 -1.62 6.53 -10.96
CA GLY A 10 -1.32 5.36 -11.78
C GLY A 10 -2.35 4.25 -11.63
N LEU A 11 -2.79 3.95 -10.40
CA LEU A 11 -3.80 2.93 -10.13
C LEU A 11 -5.16 3.33 -10.72
N CYS A 12 -5.59 4.59 -10.54
CA CYS A 12 -6.82 5.08 -11.14
C CYS A 12 -6.75 5.09 -12.67
N ALA A 13 -5.61 5.45 -13.28
CA ALA A 13 -5.43 5.36 -14.72
C ALA A 13 -5.50 3.91 -15.25
N ALA A 14 -5.14 2.93 -14.42
CA ALA A 14 -5.31 1.51 -14.72
C ALA A 14 -6.75 1.00 -14.47
N GLY A 15 -7.68 1.86 -14.07
CA GLY A 15 -9.09 1.52 -13.84
C GLY A 15 -9.39 0.99 -12.43
N MET A 16 -8.50 1.21 -11.46
CA MET A 16 -8.71 0.78 -10.07
C MET A 16 -9.39 1.86 -9.22
N ASP A 17 -10.31 1.44 -8.35
CA ASP A 17 -10.81 2.27 -7.25
C ASP A 17 -9.80 2.29 -6.10
N VAL A 18 -9.49 3.49 -5.60
CA VAL A 18 -8.45 3.68 -4.57
C VAL A 18 -9.04 4.33 -3.31
N PHE A 19 -8.84 3.67 -2.17
CA PHE A 19 -9.19 4.20 -0.85
C PHE A 19 -7.94 4.76 -0.15
N LEU A 20 -7.96 6.04 0.21
CA LEU A 20 -6.92 6.66 1.02
C LEU A 20 -7.22 6.49 2.51
N LEU A 21 -6.35 5.79 3.23
CA LEU A 21 -6.51 5.48 4.65
C LEU A 21 -5.80 6.49 5.57
N GLY A 22 -4.99 7.39 4.99
CA GLY A 22 -4.15 8.32 5.73
C GLY A 22 -3.02 7.62 6.52
N PRO A 23 -2.40 8.31 7.49
CA PRO A 23 -1.33 7.75 8.30
C PRO A 23 -1.84 6.64 9.23
N ILE A 24 -1.44 5.40 8.95
CA ILE A 24 -1.76 4.22 9.77
C ILE A 24 -0.54 3.29 9.89
N PRO A 25 -0.48 2.42 10.90
CA PRO A 25 0.57 1.40 10.99
C PRO A 25 0.50 0.40 9.83
N THR A 26 1.65 -0.12 9.40
CA THR A 26 1.72 -1.16 8.35
C THR A 26 0.77 -2.35 8.57
N PRO A 27 0.64 -2.96 9.78
CA PRO A 27 -0.28 -4.09 9.96
C PRO A 27 -1.77 -3.73 9.77
N ALA A 28 -2.14 -2.44 9.88
CA ALA A 28 -3.51 -2.03 9.60
C ALA A 28 -3.84 -2.15 8.11
N VAL A 29 -2.89 -1.89 7.20
CA VAL A 29 -3.07 -2.11 5.74
C VAL A 29 -3.32 -3.59 5.45
N ALA A 30 -2.51 -4.47 6.05
CA ALA A 30 -2.65 -5.93 5.90
C ALA A 30 -3.99 -6.47 6.42
N MET A 31 -4.55 -5.85 7.45
CA MET A 31 -5.88 -6.22 7.98
C MET A 31 -6.99 -5.66 7.08
N LEU A 32 -6.89 -4.39 6.69
CA LEU A 32 -7.92 -3.68 5.92
C LEU A 32 -8.08 -4.21 4.50
N VAL A 33 -7.01 -4.66 3.83
CA VAL A 33 -7.12 -5.28 2.50
C VAL A 33 -8.10 -6.48 2.53
N ARG A 34 -8.04 -7.29 3.59
CA ARG A 34 -8.98 -8.42 3.80
C ARG A 34 -10.38 -7.93 4.15
N SER A 35 -10.50 -7.00 5.09
CA SER A 35 -11.81 -6.53 5.58
C SER A 35 -12.61 -5.79 4.51
N LEU A 36 -11.94 -5.03 3.66
CA LEU A 36 -12.54 -4.30 2.54
C LEU A 36 -12.69 -5.18 1.29
N ARG A 37 -12.14 -6.41 1.31
CA ARG A 37 -12.04 -7.29 0.13
C ARG A 37 -11.36 -6.59 -1.05
N ALA A 38 -10.33 -5.80 -0.74
CA ALA A 38 -9.53 -5.13 -1.75
C ALA A 38 -8.56 -6.12 -2.39
N ASP A 39 -8.24 -5.91 -3.67
CA ASP A 39 -7.32 -6.79 -4.40
C ASP A 39 -5.86 -6.59 -3.98
N ILE A 40 -5.50 -5.38 -3.54
CA ILE A 40 -4.13 -5.04 -3.13
C ILE A 40 -4.12 -3.97 -2.03
N GLY A 41 -3.21 -4.12 -1.08
CA GLY A 41 -2.85 -3.09 -0.10
C GLY A 41 -1.49 -2.47 -0.42
N VAL A 42 -1.38 -1.14 -0.36
CA VAL A 42 -0.13 -0.41 -0.59
C VAL A 42 0.22 0.40 0.66
N MET A 43 1.41 0.19 1.20
CA MET A 43 1.95 0.98 2.33
C MET A 43 3.18 1.77 1.88
N ILE A 44 3.14 3.10 2.03
CA ILE A 44 4.27 3.99 1.77
C ILE A 44 4.99 4.26 3.08
N SER A 45 6.18 3.68 3.26
CA SER A 45 6.96 3.84 4.48
C SER A 45 8.40 3.36 4.31
N ALA A 46 9.32 4.12 4.90
CA ALA A 46 10.71 3.71 5.10
C ALA A 46 10.88 2.74 6.29
N SER A 47 9.80 2.42 7.01
CA SER A 47 9.82 1.58 8.22
C SER A 47 10.72 2.15 9.32
N HIS A 48 11.95 1.64 9.45
CA HIS A 48 12.94 2.08 10.44
C HIS A 48 14.14 2.79 9.79
N ASN A 49 14.11 2.95 8.47
CA ASN A 49 15.17 3.63 7.72
C ASN A 49 15.22 5.13 8.05
N PRO A 50 16.35 5.80 7.74
CA PRO A 50 16.49 7.24 7.88
C PRO A 50 15.35 8.05 7.23
N TYR A 51 15.12 9.27 7.74
CA TYR A 51 13.97 10.11 7.32
C TYR A 51 13.99 10.54 5.85
N TYR A 52 15.16 10.49 5.20
CA TYR A 52 15.31 10.80 3.77
C TYR A 52 14.98 9.62 2.86
N ASP A 53 14.82 8.42 3.42
CA ASP A 53 14.41 7.23 2.67
C ASP A 53 12.88 7.14 2.60
N ASN A 54 12.41 6.35 1.63
CA ASN A 54 11.02 5.90 1.56
C ASN A 54 10.95 4.53 0.89
N GLY A 55 9.79 3.90 0.94
CA GLY A 55 9.59 2.58 0.35
C GLY A 55 8.12 2.27 0.14
N ILE A 56 7.87 1.23 -0.64
CA ILE A 56 6.54 0.71 -0.93
C ILE A 56 6.50 -0.74 -0.47
N LYS A 57 5.48 -1.11 0.31
CA LYS A 57 5.17 -2.50 0.64
C LYS A 57 3.83 -2.85 0.03
N LEU A 58 3.77 -3.97 -0.69
CA LEU A 58 2.56 -4.49 -1.32
C LEU A 58 2.02 -5.68 -0.52
N PHE A 59 0.71 -5.71 -0.34
CA PHE A 59 -0.02 -6.77 0.34
C PHE A 59 -1.05 -7.37 -0.60
N GLY A 60 -1.13 -8.69 -0.65
CA GLY A 60 -2.14 -9.41 -1.41
C GLY A 60 -3.53 -9.35 -0.75
N PRO A 61 -4.56 -9.88 -1.42
CA PRO A 61 -5.93 -9.92 -0.90
C PRO A 61 -6.08 -10.80 0.35
N ASP A 62 -5.11 -11.70 0.58
CA ASP A 62 -5.01 -12.55 1.77
C ASP A 62 -4.42 -11.81 2.99
N GLY A 63 -3.95 -10.56 2.81
CA GLY A 63 -3.32 -9.73 3.83
C GLY A 63 -1.83 -9.99 4.02
N TYR A 64 -1.23 -10.93 3.30
CA TYR A 64 0.21 -11.18 3.38
C TYR A 64 0.99 -10.24 2.46
N LYS A 65 2.22 -9.93 2.85
CA LYS A 65 3.15 -9.21 1.97
C LYS A 65 3.35 -10.04 0.72
N LEU A 66 3.28 -9.42 -0.46
CA LEU A 66 3.62 -10.10 -1.70
C LEU A 66 5.07 -10.60 -1.62
N SER A 67 5.22 -11.87 -2.00
CA SER A 67 6.48 -12.57 -2.15
C SER A 67 7.30 -11.95 -3.28
N ASP A 68 8.63 -11.94 -3.14
CA ASP A 68 9.52 -11.53 -4.23
C ASP A 68 9.67 -12.66 -5.28
N GLU A 69 9.35 -13.90 -4.90
CA GLU A 69 9.16 -15.02 -5.82
C GLU A 69 7.79 -14.85 -6.48
N ILE A 70 7.80 -14.64 -7.81
CA ILE A 70 6.62 -14.50 -8.67
C ILE A 70 5.99 -15.87 -8.91
#